data_AF-A0A7S3GWJ1-F1
#
_entry.id   AF-A0A7S3GWJ1-F1
#
_cell.length_a   1.000
_cell.length_b   1.000
_cell.length_c   1.000
_cell.angle_alpha   90.00
_cell.angle_beta   90.00
_cell.angle_gamma   90.00
#
_symmetry.space_group_name_H-M   'P 1'
#
loop_
_entity.id
_entity.type
_entity.pdbx_description
1 polymer ?
#
loop_
_entity_poly.entity_id
_entity_poly.type
_entity_poly.pdbx_seq_one_letter_code
_entity_poly.pdbx_strand_id
1 'polypeptide(L)'
;SGPEKFGYKYMCKFFSLDIYDYLQNSFDYYMRCDTDCFIETMNYDILQWAEDNHVGYGYATRKLEAHKPTATTLPAWSAAYMKQCSMEPSAVMDVPFSTCFNFYNNWHIGRVSFFNRPDVRHYLEAVNASGHIMSHRWGDSTIQAYAVRMFMNPAEIKQVPDFKYRHGSHGNKLVSTFGNGE
;
A
#
# COMPACT_ATOMS: atom_id res chain seq x y z
N SER A 1 19.30 -4.24 -18.86
CA SER A 1 19.96 -4.32 -17.55
C SER A 1 20.67 -3.00 -17.35
N GLY A 2 20.24 -2.20 -16.38
CA GLY A 2 20.84 -0.88 -16.11
C GLY A 2 20.67 -0.56 -14.61
N PRO A 3 21.55 0.28 -14.04
CA PRO A 3 21.57 0.59 -12.60
C PRO A 3 20.23 1.14 -12.07
N GLU A 4 19.52 1.93 -12.87
CA GLU A 4 18.19 2.47 -12.52
C GLU A 4 17.14 1.37 -12.24
N LYS A 5 17.23 0.22 -12.93
CA LYS A 5 16.28 -0.90 -12.72
C LYS A 5 16.50 -1.61 -11.39
N PHE A 6 17.69 -1.53 -10.82
CA PHE A 6 17.97 -2.07 -9.49
C PHE A 6 17.52 -1.10 -8.41
N GLY A 7 17.79 0.20 -8.58
CA GLY A 7 17.33 1.24 -7.65
C GLY A 7 15.82 1.16 -7.38
N TYR A 8 15.00 1.05 -8.42
CA TYR A 8 13.55 0.88 -8.28
C TYR A 8 13.15 -0.34 -7.44
N LYS A 9 13.81 -1.48 -7.63
CA LYS A 9 13.47 -2.73 -6.92
C LYS A 9 13.87 -2.67 -5.45
N TYR A 10 15.02 -2.06 -5.14
CA TYR A 10 15.42 -1.81 -3.76
C TYR A 10 14.51 -0.79 -3.07
N MET A 11 14.07 0.24 -3.79
CA MET A 11 13.04 1.16 -3.31
C MET A 11 11.75 0.41 -2.97
N CYS A 12 11.27 -0.48 -3.85
CA CYS A 12 10.10 -1.30 -3.55
C CYS A 12 10.31 -2.20 -2.34
N LYS A 13 11.48 -2.86 -2.17
CA LYS A 13 11.79 -3.61 -0.95
C LYS A 13 11.70 -2.71 0.29
N PHE A 14 12.35 -1.56 0.25
CA PHE A 14 12.41 -0.63 1.36
C PHE A 14 11.02 -0.18 1.82
N PHE A 15 10.16 0.26 0.89
CA PHE A 15 8.80 0.69 1.20
C PHE A 15 7.82 -0.47 1.46
N SER A 16 8.19 -1.72 1.14
CA SER A 16 7.36 -2.89 1.46
C SER A 16 7.67 -3.48 2.84
N LEU A 17 8.86 -3.26 3.39
CA LEU A 17 9.33 -3.99 4.56
C LEU A 17 10.20 -3.13 5.49
N ASP A 18 11.29 -2.56 4.99
CA ASP A 18 12.35 -2.02 5.85
C ASP A 18 11.94 -0.72 6.57
N ILE A 19 11.17 0.15 5.92
CA ILE A 19 10.84 1.48 6.44
C ILE A 19 10.17 1.42 7.83
N TYR A 20 9.37 0.38 8.08
CA TYR A 20 8.59 0.25 9.31
C TYR A 20 9.45 0.04 10.55
N ASP A 21 10.66 -0.49 10.38
CA ASP A 21 11.61 -0.64 11.49
C ASP A 21 12.11 0.69 12.03
N TYR A 22 12.26 1.67 11.14
CA TYR A 22 12.71 3.02 11.49
C TYR A 22 11.60 3.86 12.14
N LEU A 23 10.33 3.46 11.96
CA LEU A 23 9.18 4.21 12.46
C LEU A 23 8.66 3.69 13.81
N GLN A 24 8.82 2.38 14.08
CA GLN A 24 8.12 1.66 15.15
C GLN A 24 8.27 2.21 16.58
N ASN A 25 9.36 2.91 16.87
CA ASN A 25 9.66 3.41 18.22
C ASN A 25 9.32 4.89 18.41
N SER A 26 8.93 5.59 17.34
CA SER A 26 8.82 7.04 17.33
C SER A 26 7.46 7.55 16.87
N PHE A 27 6.71 6.75 16.11
CA PHE A 27 5.50 7.19 15.44
C PHE A 27 4.40 6.11 15.45
N ASP A 28 3.17 6.53 15.72
CA ASP A 28 1.98 5.67 15.56
C ASP A 28 1.50 5.64 14.10
N TYR A 29 1.66 6.75 13.40
CA TYR A 29 1.28 6.93 12.00
C TYR A 29 2.41 7.50 11.17
N TYR A 30 2.37 7.20 9.87
CA TYR A 30 3.17 7.91 8.87
C TYR A 30 2.28 8.33 7.70
N MET A 31 2.66 9.43 7.05
CA MET A 31 2.09 9.86 5.77
C MET A 31 3.21 9.84 4.72
N ARG A 32 3.07 9.00 3.70
CA ARG A 32 3.96 9.03 2.54
C ARG A 32 3.49 10.11 1.57
N CYS A 33 4.44 10.89 1.07
CA CYS A 33 4.24 11.88 0.01
C CYS A 33 5.50 11.86 -0.86
N ASP A 34 5.40 11.35 -2.09
CA ASP A 34 6.52 11.33 -3.03
C ASP A 34 6.93 12.76 -3.43
N THR A 35 8.17 12.96 -3.88
CA THR A 35 8.75 14.29 -4.13
C THR A 35 8.05 15.09 -5.23
N ASP A 36 7.27 14.42 -6.08
CA ASP A 36 6.48 15.00 -7.16
C ASP A 36 4.97 14.93 -6.86
N CYS A 37 4.58 14.76 -5.60
CA CYS A 37 3.21 14.97 -5.13
C CYS A 37 3.00 16.46 -4.78
N PHE A 38 2.02 17.09 -5.43
CA PHE A 38 1.62 18.48 -5.19
C PHE A 38 0.22 18.49 -4.58
N ILE A 39 0.12 18.71 -3.26
CA ILE A 39 -1.16 18.79 -2.55
C ILE A 39 -1.82 20.13 -2.91
N GLU A 40 -2.98 20.07 -3.55
CA GLU A 40 -3.78 21.25 -3.90
C GLU A 40 -4.80 21.60 -2.81
N THR A 41 -5.30 20.61 -2.08
CA THR A 41 -6.31 20.83 -1.04
C THR A 41 -6.21 19.77 0.05
N MET A 42 -6.07 20.24 1.29
CA MET A 42 -6.11 19.46 2.53
C MET A 42 -6.40 20.44 3.68
N ASN A 43 -7.68 20.63 3.98
CA ASN A 43 -8.15 21.69 4.88
C ASN A 43 -8.41 21.21 6.32
N TYR A 44 -7.87 20.05 6.69
CA TYR A 44 -8.05 19.42 7.99
C TYR A 44 -6.76 18.72 8.42
N ASP A 45 -6.64 18.42 9.72
CA ASP A 45 -5.55 17.60 10.23
C ASP A 45 -5.85 16.13 9.89
N ILE A 46 -5.10 15.62 8.91
CA ILE A 46 -5.34 14.28 8.38
C ILE A 46 -4.86 13.17 9.32
N LEU A 47 -3.87 13.44 10.17
CA LEU A 47 -3.41 12.48 11.16
C LEU A 47 -4.37 12.41 12.34
N GLN A 48 -4.90 13.57 12.77
CA GLN A 48 -5.97 13.59 13.77
C GLN A 48 -7.22 12.88 13.23
N TRP A 49 -7.63 13.16 11.98
CA TRP A 49 -8.74 12.43 11.34
C TRP A 49 -8.49 10.91 11.32
N ALA A 50 -7.27 10.48 11.01
CA ALA A 50 -6.92 9.06 10.98
C ALA A 50 -7.07 8.41 12.36
N GLU A 51 -6.64 9.08 13.42
CA GLU A 51 -6.78 8.57 14.79
C GLU A 51 -8.26 8.54 15.24
N ASP A 52 -8.99 9.64 15.05
CA ASP A 52 -10.40 9.77 15.42
C ASP A 52 -11.29 8.74 14.70
N ASN A 53 -10.88 8.31 13.51
CA ASN A 53 -11.62 7.36 12.67
C ASN A 53 -11.06 5.94 12.72
N HIS A 54 -10.07 5.67 13.59
CA HIS A 54 -9.40 4.38 13.73
C HIS A 54 -8.89 3.82 12.39
N VAL A 55 -8.25 4.68 11.59
CA VAL A 55 -7.73 4.31 10.28
C VAL A 55 -6.47 3.47 10.45
N GLY A 56 -6.44 2.29 9.84
CA GLY A 56 -5.23 1.47 9.70
C GLY A 56 -4.48 1.79 8.41
N TYR A 57 -5.20 2.00 7.31
CA TYR A 57 -4.64 2.41 6.02
C TYR A 57 -5.54 3.44 5.33
N GLY A 58 -5.03 4.66 5.16
CA GLY A 58 -5.70 5.76 4.49
C GLY A 58 -5.19 5.93 3.07
N TYR A 59 -6.06 5.83 2.06
CA TYR A 59 -5.68 5.96 0.64
C TYR A 59 -6.46 7.05 -0.09
N ALA A 60 -5.87 7.65 -1.12
CA ALA A 60 -6.57 8.61 -1.97
C ALA A 60 -7.27 7.95 -3.16
N THR A 61 -6.60 7.02 -3.84
CA THR A 61 -7.16 6.33 -5.01
C THR A 61 -6.60 4.93 -5.18
N ARG A 62 -7.27 4.11 -5.98
CA ARG A 62 -6.81 2.77 -6.34
C ARG A 62 -6.52 2.71 -7.83
N LYS A 63 -5.62 1.82 -8.22
CA LYS A 63 -5.26 1.60 -9.63
C LYS A 63 -5.07 0.11 -9.88
N LEU A 64 -5.65 -0.40 -10.96
CA LEU A 64 -5.34 -1.74 -11.44
C LEU A 64 -3.85 -1.85 -11.77
N GLU A 65 -3.24 -2.97 -11.39
CA GLU A 65 -1.84 -3.22 -11.68
C GLU A 65 -1.64 -3.40 -13.19
N ALA A 66 -0.88 -2.50 -13.80
CA ALA A 66 -0.60 -2.53 -15.23
C ALA A 66 0.65 -3.36 -15.56
N HIS A 67 1.53 -3.59 -14.58
CA HIS A 67 2.72 -4.41 -14.78
C HIS A 67 2.34 -5.89 -14.83
N LYS A 68 2.25 -6.43 -16.05
CA LYS A 68 1.77 -7.80 -16.32
C LYS A 68 2.42 -8.87 -15.42
N PRO A 69 3.75 -8.95 -15.24
CA PRO A 69 4.33 -9.94 -14.33
C PRO A 69 3.81 -9.83 -12.89
N THR A 70 3.67 -8.62 -12.34
CA THR A 70 3.12 -8.41 -10.99
C THR A 70 1.66 -8.81 -10.94
N ALA A 71 0.86 -8.35 -11.92
CA ALA A 71 -0.56 -8.63 -12.03
C ALA A 71 -0.87 -10.14 -12.12
N THR A 72 0.02 -10.94 -12.72
CA THR A 72 -0.19 -12.39 -12.88
C THR A 72 0.42 -13.23 -11.78
N THR A 73 1.54 -12.81 -11.17
CA THR A 73 2.29 -13.67 -10.23
C THR A 73 1.99 -13.38 -8.77
N LEU A 74 1.81 -12.12 -8.37
CA LEU A 74 1.58 -11.76 -6.97
C LEU A 74 0.23 -12.25 -6.40
N PRO A 75 -0.91 -12.18 -7.14
CA PRO A 75 -2.18 -12.69 -6.62
C PRO A 75 -2.14 -14.19 -6.35
N ALA A 76 -1.63 -14.97 -7.31
CA ALA A 76 -1.51 -16.42 -7.20
C ALA A 76 -0.57 -16.83 -6.06
N TRP A 77 0.56 -16.13 -5.92
CA TRP A 77 1.51 -16.37 -4.84
C TRP A 77 0.91 -16.02 -3.47
N SER A 78 0.20 -14.89 -3.35
CA SER A 78 -0.44 -14.48 -2.09
C SER A 78 -1.58 -15.43 -1.68
N ALA A 79 -2.34 -15.93 -2.65
CA ALA A 79 -3.35 -16.98 -2.40
C ALA A 79 -2.72 -18.30 -1.92
N ALA A 80 -1.58 -18.69 -2.50
CA ALA A 80 -0.84 -19.86 -2.04
C ALA A 80 -0.28 -19.68 -0.63
N TYR A 81 0.26 -18.50 -0.31
CA TYR A 81 0.71 -18.15 1.05
C TYR A 81 -0.45 -18.26 2.05
N MET A 82 -1.60 -17.67 1.76
CA MET A 82 -2.78 -17.77 2.64
C MET A 82 -3.19 -19.22 2.88
N LYS A 83 -3.25 -20.04 1.82
CA LYS A 83 -3.56 -21.46 1.94
C LYS A 83 -2.55 -22.19 2.83
N GLN A 84 -1.26 -21.91 2.68
CA GLN A 84 -0.21 -22.49 3.53
C GLN A 84 -0.37 -22.09 4.99
N CYS A 85 -0.79 -20.86 5.26
CA CYS A 85 -1.05 -20.37 6.61
C CYS A 85 -2.47 -20.69 7.13
N SER A 86 -3.30 -21.39 6.35
CA SER A 86 -4.73 -21.63 6.65
C SER A 86 -5.49 -20.34 6.99
N MET A 87 -5.24 -19.30 6.19
CA MET A 87 -5.84 -17.98 6.33
C MET A 87 -6.82 -17.70 5.20
N GLU A 88 -7.79 -16.84 5.48
CA GLU A 88 -8.65 -16.19 4.50
C GLU A 88 -8.40 -14.67 4.54
N PRO A 89 -8.63 -13.94 3.43
CA PRO A 89 -8.40 -12.50 3.41
C PRO A 89 -9.37 -11.76 4.33
N SER A 90 -8.84 -10.92 5.22
CA SER A 90 -9.65 -10.10 6.13
C SER A 90 -10.52 -9.08 5.40
N ALA A 91 -10.04 -8.56 4.26
CA ALA A 91 -10.71 -7.53 3.47
C ALA A 91 -10.53 -7.79 1.96
N VAL A 92 -11.48 -8.52 1.36
CA VAL A 92 -11.55 -8.66 -0.11
C VAL A 92 -11.83 -7.29 -0.78
N MET A 93 -12.44 -6.36 -0.03
CA MET A 93 -13.01 -5.09 -0.51
C MET A 93 -14.15 -5.35 -1.53
N ASP A 94 -14.39 -4.42 -2.45
CA ASP A 94 -15.43 -4.45 -3.51
C ASP A 94 -15.03 -5.26 -4.76
N VAL A 95 -13.89 -5.94 -4.76
CA VAL A 95 -13.37 -6.71 -5.90
C VAL A 95 -12.78 -8.05 -5.47
N PRO A 96 -12.83 -9.12 -6.28
CA PRO A 96 -12.24 -10.42 -5.94
C PRO A 96 -10.78 -10.34 -5.48
N PHE A 97 -10.33 -11.26 -4.63
CA PHE A 97 -8.93 -11.31 -4.17
C PHE A 97 -7.93 -11.42 -5.32
N SER A 98 -8.30 -12.13 -6.39
CA SER A 98 -7.52 -12.28 -7.62
C SER A 98 -7.38 -11.00 -8.45
N THR A 99 -8.23 -9.99 -8.23
CA THR A 99 -8.11 -8.69 -8.90
C THR A 99 -6.91 -7.94 -8.33
N CYS A 100 -5.87 -7.79 -9.15
CA CYS A 100 -4.64 -7.13 -8.76
C CYS A 100 -4.75 -5.60 -8.91
N PHE A 101 -4.88 -4.90 -7.78
CA PHE A 101 -4.82 -3.45 -7.71
C PHE A 101 -3.81 -3.00 -6.66
N ASN A 102 -3.44 -1.72 -6.69
CA ASN A 102 -2.69 -1.04 -5.66
C ASN A 102 -3.40 0.25 -5.20
N PHE A 103 -3.02 0.75 -4.02
CA PHE A 103 -3.52 2.00 -3.44
C PHE A 103 -2.85 3.28 -4.00
N TYR A 104 -2.21 3.20 -5.16
CA TYR A 104 -1.45 4.32 -5.76
C TYR A 104 -0.62 5.09 -4.72
N ASN A 105 0.19 4.34 -3.96
CA ASN A 105 0.76 4.74 -2.68
C ASN A 105 1.88 5.81 -2.72
N ASN A 106 2.07 6.51 -3.86
CA ASN A 106 2.87 7.75 -3.91
C ASN A 106 2.35 8.78 -2.89
N TRP A 107 1.07 8.66 -2.55
CA TRP A 107 0.50 9.28 -1.36
C TRP A 107 -0.35 8.25 -0.60
N HIS A 108 -0.15 8.13 0.72
CA HIS A 108 -1.03 7.37 1.62
C HIS A 108 -0.68 7.64 3.09
N ILE A 109 -1.56 7.20 4.00
CA ILE A 109 -1.33 7.15 5.44
C ILE A 109 -1.38 5.70 5.91
N GLY A 110 -0.50 5.32 6.84
CA GLY A 110 -0.50 3.99 7.44
C GLY A 110 -0.26 4.02 8.94
N ARG A 111 -0.95 3.16 9.67
CA ARG A 111 -0.67 2.88 11.09
C ARG A 111 0.59 2.01 11.17
N VAL A 112 1.63 2.50 11.84
CA VAL A 112 2.95 1.87 11.91
C VAL A 112 2.88 0.48 12.54
N SER A 113 2.07 0.33 13.59
CA SER A 113 1.91 -0.94 14.30
C SER A 113 1.28 -2.05 13.45
N PHE A 114 0.49 -1.71 12.42
CA PHE A 114 -0.06 -2.71 11.50
C PHE A 114 1.05 -3.46 10.76
N PHE A 115 2.01 -2.73 10.17
CA PHE A 115 3.08 -3.34 9.37
C PHE A 115 4.10 -4.10 10.22
N ASN A 116 4.21 -3.76 11.51
CA ASN A 116 5.06 -4.46 12.48
C ASN A 116 4.35 -5.59 13.22
N ARG A 117 3.04 -5.81 12.99
CA ARG A 117 2.31 -6.92 13.60
C ARG A 117 2.95 -8.25 13.14
N PRO A 118 3.19 -9.23 14.02
CA PRO A 118 3.99 -10.41 13.68
C PRO A 118 3.50 -11.20 12.46
N ASP A 119 2.19 -11.32 12.28
CA ASP A 119 1.55 -12.01 11.15
C ASP A 119 1.72 -11.25 9.82
N VAL A 120 1.56 -9.92 9.85
CA VAL A 120 1.79 -9.03 8.69
C VAL A 120 3.26 -9.07 8.31
N ARG A 121 4.15 -8.93 9.30
CA ARG A 121 5.60 -8.94 9.11
C ARG A 121 6.07 -10.25 8.51
N HIS A 122 5.55 -11.39 8.97
CA HIS A 122 5.87 -12.70 8.40
C HIS A 122 5.52 -12.79 6.90
N TYR A 123 4.39 -12.23 6.47
CA TYR A 123 4.06 -12.16 5.05
C TYR A 123 5.03 -11.26 4.26
N LEU A 124 5.33 -10.06 4.77
CA LEU A 124 6.24 -9.12 4.10
C LEU A 124 7.66 -9.69 3.98
N GLU A 125 8.14 -10.39 5.01
CA GLU A 125 9.41 -11.11 5.01
C GLU A 125 9.40 -12.29 4.02
N ALA A 126 8.30 -13.06 3.95
CA ALA A 126 8.14 -14.13 2.97
C ALA A 126 8.13 -13.60 1.52
N VAL A 127 7.47 -12.45 1.29
CA VAL A 127 7.49 -11.74 0.00
C VAL A 127 8.92 -11.35 -0.36
N ASN A 128 9.69 -10.77 0.57
CA ASN A 128 11.08 -10.41 0.33
C ASN A 128 11.95 -11.65 0.07
N ALA A 129 11.79 -12.71 0.86
CA ALA A 129 12.53 -13.97 0.75
C ALA A 129 12.27 -14.72 -0.57
N SER A 130 11.09 -14.53 -1.18
CA SER A 130 10.78 -15.11 -2.50
C SER A 130 11.69 -14.62 -3.64
N GLY A 131 12.36 -13.48 -3.45
CA GLY A 131 13.16 -12.83 -4.50
C GLY A 131 12.32 -12.22 -5.64
N HIS A 132 10.98 -12.27 -5.58
CA HIS A 132 10.11 -11.84 -6.66
C HIS A 132 9.98 -10.32 -6.82
N ILE A 133 10.33 -9.54 -5.78
CA ILE A 133 10.59 -8.09 -5.94
C ILE A 133 11.68 -7.89 -7.00
N MET A 134 12.72 -8.72 -6.97
CA MET A 134 13.84 -8.62 -7.90
C MET A 134 13.55 -9.28 -9.25
N SER A 135 12.98 -10.47 -9.30
CA SER A 135 12.76 -11.19 -10.57
C SER A 135 11.50 -10.75 -11.31
N HIS A 136 10.42 -10.38 -10.61
CA HIS A 136 9.11 -10.06 -11.18
C HIS A 136 8.68 -8.60 -11.02
N ARG A 137 9.51 -7.75 -10.37
CA ARG A 137 9.24 -6.33 -10.14
C ARG A 137 7.92 -6.12 -9.39
N TRP A 138 7.68 -6.91 -8.34
CA TRP A 138 6.58 -6.63 -7.42
C TRP A 138 6.78 -5.25 -6.79
N GLY A 139 5.83 -4.36 -7.06
CA GLY A 139 5.84 -3.00 -6.54
C GLY A 139 5.33 -2.98 -5.11
N ASP A 140 5.90 -2.10 -4.30
CA ASP A 140 5.50 -1.87 -2.91
C ASP A 140 4.02 -1.51 -2.78
N SER A 141 3.50 -0.70 -3.70
CA SER A 141 2.08 -0.33 -3.71
C SER A 141 1.13 -1.54 -3.82
N THR A 142 1.52 -2.56 -4.59
CA THR A 142 0.73 -3.76 -4.79
C THR A 142 0.98 -4.77 -3.67
N ILE A 143 2.21 -4.88 -3.16
CA ILE A 143 2.54 -5.70 -1.98
C ILE A 143 1.75 -5.20 -0.75
N GLN A 144 1.78 -3.91 -0.47
CA GLN A 144 1.01 -3.30 0.62
C GLN A 144 -0.49 -3.53 0.43
N ALA A 145 -1.01 -3.44 -0.80
CA ALA A 145 -2.41 -3.71 -1.05
C ALA A 145 -2.82 -5.14 -0.68
N TYR A 146 -1.97 -6.14 -0.98
CA TYR A 146 -2.23 -7.52 -0.53
C TYR A 146 -2.09 -7.68 0.98
N ALA A 147 -1.07 -7.08 1.61
CA ALA A 147 -0.93 -7.12 3.06
C ALA A 147 -2.17 -6.53 3.76
N VAL A 148 -2.62 -5.34 3.35
CA VAL A 148 -3.83 -4.69 3.88
C VAL A 148 -5.06 -5.59 3.69
N ARG A 149 -5.28 -6.13 2.49
CA ARG A 149 -6.44 -7.00 2.20
C ARG A 149 -6.41 -8.32 2.95
N MET A 150 -5.24 -8.84 3.26
CA MET A 150 -5.09 -10.12 3.96
C MET A 150 -5.30 -9.96 5.46
N PHE A 151 -4.81 -8.87 6.05
CA PHE A 151 -4.57 -8.80 7.49
C PHE A 151 -5.31 -7.66 8.21
N MET A 152 -5.79 -6.63 7.51
CA MET A 152 -6.44 -5.46 8.13
C MET A 152 -7.95 -5.67 8.22
N ASN A 153 -8.57 -5.19 9.31
CA ASN A 153 -10.03 -5.16 9.39
C ASN A 153 -10.57 -4.20 8.32
N PRO A 154 -11.58 -4.60 7.51
CA PRO A 154 -12.17 -3.73 6.50
C PRO A 154 -12.56 -2.33 6.99
N ALA A 155 -13.01 -2.19 8.25
CA ALA A 155 -13.41 -0.91 8.83
C ALA A 155 -12.25 0.09 9.05
N GLU A 156 -11.01 -0.41 9.10
CA GLU A 156 -9.80 0.40 9.27
C GLU A 156 -9.25 0.91 7.93
N ILE A 157 -9.77 0.41 6.80
CA ILE A 157 -9.33 0.79 5.45
C ILE A 157 -10.21 1.92 4.95
N LYS A 158 -9.70 3.14 4.89
CA LYS A 158 -10.51 4.33 4.54
C LYS A 158 -9.97 5.09 3.33
N GLN A 159 -10.88 5.51 2.46
CA GLN A 159 -10.56 6.56 1.49
C GLN A 159 -10.54 7.91 2.23
N VAL A 160 -9.50 8.72 2.01
CA VAL A 160 -9.38 10.00 2.71
C VAL A 160 -10.39 11.02 2.17
N PRO A 161 -11.11 11.77 3.03
CA PRO A 161 -12.09 12.76 2.58
C PRO A 161 -11.42 14.04 2.08
N ASP A 162 -12.12 14.78 1.23
CA ASP A 162 -11.83 16.18 0.87
C ASP A 162 -10.34 16.49 0.58
N PHE A 163 -9.70 15.57 -0.13
CA PHE A 163 -8.28 15.61 -0.44
C PHE A 163 -8.06 15.70 -1.94
N LYS A 164 -7.13 16.58 -2.33
CA LYS A 164 -6.79 16.78 -3.73
C LYS A 164 -5.30 16.97 -3.90
N TYR A 165 -4.69 16.19 -4.79
CA TYR A 165 -3.29 16.33 -5.14
C TYR A 165 -3.02 15.96 -6.60
N ARG A 166 -1.90 16.42 -7.14
CA ARG A 166 -1.35 15.94 -8.40
C ARG A 166 -0.10 15.12 -8.16
N HIS A 167 0.08 14.09 -8.96
CA HIS A 167 1.34 13.37 -9.05
C HIS A 167 2.01 13.75 -10.37
N GLY A 168 3.20 14.36 -10.30
CA GLY A 168 3.95 14.87 -11.45
C GLY A 168 4.27 13.76 -12.45
N SER A 169 4.64 12.59 -11.93
CA SER A 169 4.79 11.37 -12.72
C SER A 169 3.44 10.85 -13.23
N HIS A 170 3.45 10.24 -14.42
CA HIS A 170 2.26 9.72 -15.12
C HIS A 170 1.31 10.80 -15.64
N GLY A 171 1.85 11.93 -16.09
CA GLY A 171 1.10 12.95 -16.82
C GLY A 171 0.33 13.93 -15.93
N ASN A 172 0.91 14.33 -14.78
CA ASN A 172 0.28 15.27 -13.84
C ASN A 172 -1.13 14.83 -13.40
N LYS A 173 -1.28 13.53 -13.10
CA LYS A 173 -2.59 12.95 -12.77
C LYS A 173 -3.16 13.66 -11.54
N LEU A 174 -4.32 14.28 -11.72
CA LEU A 174 -5.13 14.83 -10.63
C LEU A 174 -5.85 13.69 -9.92
N VAL A 175 -5.70 13.63 -8.61
CA VAL A 175 -6.46 12.75 -7.73
C VAL A 175 -7.29 13.65 -6.81
N SER A 176 -8.57 13.35 -6.70
CA SER A 176 -9.54 14.10 -5.90
C SER A 176 -10.46 13.11 -5.22
N THR A 177 -10.67 13.27 -3.92
CA THR A 177 -11.62 12.48 -3.12
C THR A 177 -12.88 13.27 -2.74
N PHE A 178 -12.95 14.55 -3.14
CA PHE A 178 -14.18 15.36 -3.07
C PHE A 178 -15.34 14.69 -3.80
N GLY A 179 -16.51 14.67 -3.15
CA GLY A 179 -17.75 14.16 -3.74
C GLY A 179 -17.93 12.64 -3.71
N ASN A 180 -17.01 11.90 -3.08
CA ASN A 180 -17.15 10.46 -2.83
C ASN A 180 -17.66 10.17 -1.41
N GLY A 181 -18.33 11.13 -0.76
CA GLY A 181 -18.93 10.94 0.56
C GLY A 181 -19.94 9.79 0.54
N GLU A 182 -19.97 9.04 1.65
CA GLU A 182 -21.02 8.07 1.98
C GLU A 182 -22.44 8.58 1.68
#